data_AF-A0A1A9VZJ5-F1
#
_entry.id   AF-A0A1A9VZJ5-F1
#
_cell.length_a   1.000
_cell.length_b   1.000
_cell.length_c   1.000
_cell.angle_alpha   90.00
_cell.angle_beta   90.00
_cell.angle_gamma   90.00
#
_symmetry.space_group_name_H-M   'P 1'
#
loop_
_entity.id
_entity.type
_entity.pdbx_description
1 polymer ?
#
loop_
_entity_poly.entity_id
_entity_poly.type
_entity_poly.pdbx_seq_one_letter_code
_entity_poly.pdbx_strand_id
1 'polypeptide(L)'
;MNPKVRQRLRAAGRDRSGIGATSTSSSSTATAGGGDDCNSNDLLSLFECPVCFDYVLPPILQCPSGHFVCVSCRSKLNSCPICRGPLANIRNLAMEKVALNIRFPCKYSNCGCTKVMIVADKPTHEKTCEYRPYPCPCPGSACKWQGSLDLVMQHLMMSHQSITTLHGEDIIFLATDINLPGAVDWIMMQSCFEQQFMLVLDKREKFDGHQQFFAVVQFIGTQKESENFTYRLELNGNTRRLTWEATPHSIHDGFKSAIENCDCLVFDTSIADLFAERGNLAINVTISLKEKS
;
A
#
# COMPACT_ATOMS: atom_id res chain seq x y z
N MET A 1 -4.35 -3.62 13.94
CA MET A 1 -3.43 -4.05 15.03
C MET A 1 -2.98 -5.47 14.74
N ASN A 2 -1.67 -5.73 14.74
CA ASN A 2 -1.08 -7.03 14.35
C ASN A 2 -1.50 -8.14 15.35
N PRO A 3 -2.02 -9.30 14.90
CA PRO A 3 -2.46 -10.39 15.77
C PRO A 3 -1.35 -10.97 16.68
N LYS A 4 -0.07 -10.81 16.32
CA LYS A 4 1.08 -11.16 17.19
C LYS A 4 1.17 -10.32 18.48
N VAL A 5 0.52 -9.15 18.53
CA VAL A 5 0.52 -8.24 19.70
C VAL A 5 -0.32 -8.79 20.86
N ARG A 6 -1.39 -9.55 20.57
CA ARG A 6 -2.29 -10.07 21.62
C ARG A 6 -1.68 -11.22 22.43
N GLN A 7 -0.76 -11.98 21.85
CA GLN A 7 -0.28 -13.22 22.47
C GLN A 7 0.91 -13.02 23.41
N ARG A 8 1.71 -11.95 23.26
CA ARG A 8 2.93 -11.74 24.05
C ARG A 8 2.81 -10.77 25.24
N LEU A 9 1.74 -9.96 25.31
CA LEU A 9 1.47 -9.10 26.48
C LEU A 9 1.03 -9.87 27.74
N ARG A 10 0.76 -11.19 27.65
CA ARG A 10 0.39 -12.04 28.80
C ARG A 10 1.58 -12.76 29.47
N ALA A 11 2.77 -12.74 28.88
CA ALA A 11 3.90 -13.54 29.35
C ALA A 11 4.92 -12.79 30.23
N ALA A 12 4.81 -11.46 30.35
CA ALA A 12 5.70 -10.65 31.19
C ALA A 12 5.09 -10.44 32.58
N GLY A 13 5.11 -11.48 33.42
CA GLY A 13 4.62 -11.35 34.78
C GLY A 13 4.71 -12.61 35.63
N ARG A 14 5.93 -12.99 36.02
CA ARG A 14 6.33 -13.54 37.35
C ARG A 14 7.63 -14.32 37.23
N ASP A 15 8.68 -13.80 37.84
CA ASP A 15 9.84 -14.58 38.27
C ASP A 15 9.92 -14.50 39.79
N ARG A 16 10.04 -15.67 40.46
CA ARG A 16 10.65 -15.84 41.79
C ARG A 16 10.92 -17.32 42.08
N SER A 17 12.22 -17.64 42.06
CA SER A 17 13.01 -18.46 42.99
C SER A 17 12.58 -19.88 43.39
N GLY A 18 13.50 -20.84 43.25
CA GLY A 18 13.50 -22.11 43.98
C GLY A 18 14.66 -23.06 43.59
N ILE A 19 15.50 -23.42 44.57
CA ILE A 19 16.72 -24.25 44.50
C ILE A 19 16.39 -25.74 44.72
N GLY A 20 17.11 -26.67 44.07
CA GLY A 20 17.47 -27.96 44.68
C GLY A 20 17.36 -29.27 43.86
N ALA A 21 18.47 -30.03 43.87
CA ALA A 21 18.61 -31.50 43.91
C ALA A 21 18.76 -32.36 42.61
N THR A 22 20.00 -32.85 42.45
CA THR A 22 20.52 -34.22 42.20
C THR A 22 19.96 -35.18 41.11
N SER A 23 20.86 -35.50 40.17
CA SER A 23 21.22 -36.80 39.55
C SER A 23 20.16 -37.84 39.16
N THR A 24 20.17 -38.26 37.89
CA THR A 24 20.41 -39.66 37.48
C THR A 24 20.60 -39.79 35.97
N SER A 25 21.56 -40.61 35.58
CA SER A 25 21.91 -40.97 34.21
C SER A 25 21.02 -42.10 33.68
N SER A 26 20.51 -41.96 32.46
CA SER A 26 20.18 -43.11 31.62
C SER A 26 20.42 -42.79 30.15
N SER A 27 21.34 -43.56 29.58
CA SER A 27 21.69 -43.65 28.18
C SER A 27 20.60 -44.39 27.40
N SER A 28 20.13 -43.80 26.31
CA SER A 28 19.42 -44.52 25.25
C SER A 28 19.86 -43.99 23.88
N THR A 29 20.50 -44.90 23.15
CA THR A 29 20.89 -44.77 21.75
C THR A 29 19.64 -44.88 20.88
N ALA A 30 19.36 -43.90 20.02
CA ALA A 30 18.44 -44.09 18.89
C ALA A 30 18.69 -43.08 17.77
N THR A 31 19.20 -43.63 16.66
CA THR A 31 18.78 -43.38 15.26
C THR A 31 18.79 -41.94 14.71
N ALA A 32 19.68 -41.75 13.74
CA ALA A 32 19.63 -40.71 12.73
C ALA A 32 18.34 -40.77 11.89
N GLY A 33 17.73 -39.61 11.67
CA GLY A 33 16.69 -39.41 10.66
C GLY A 33 15.65 -38.35 11.03
N GLY A 34 15.77 -37.16 10.43
CA GLY A 34 14.64 -36.25 10.19
C GLY A 34 14.67 -34.88 10.89
N GLY A 35 14.58 -33.81 10.09
CA GLY A 35 13.90 -32.56 10.47
C GLY A 35 14.79 -31.34 10.73
N ASP A 36 15.37 -30.75 9.68
CA ASP A 36 16.14 -29.49 9.75
C ASP A 36 15.24 -28.23 9.64
N ASP A 37 14.03 -28.27 10.22
CA ASP A 37 13.04 -27.18 10.19
C ASP A 37 13.00 -26.35 11.49
N CYS A 38 13.75 -26.73 12.53
CA CYS A 38 13.77 -26.01 13.80
C CYS A 38 14.77 -24.85 13.86
N ASN A 39 15.77 -24.77 12.96
CA ASN A 39 16.87 -23.81 13.08
C ASN A 39 16.63 -22.49 12.31
N SER A 40 15.79 -22.52 11.27
CA SER A 40 15.58 -21.37 10.37
C SER A 40 14.71 -20.27 10.99
N ASN A 41 13.66 -20.64 11.73
CA ASN A 41 12.74 -19.70 12.38
C ASN A 41 13.39 -18.97 13.57
N ASP A 42 14.23 -19.67 14.34
CA ASP A 42 14.96 -19.08 15.47
C ASP A 42 15.96 -18.03 14.99
N LEU A 43 16.67 -18.29 13.89
CA LEU A 43 17.56 -17.31 13.26
C LEU A 43 16.82 -16.10 12.70
N LEU A 44 15.64 -16.29 12.10
CA LEU A 44 14.82 -15.18 11.59
C LEU A 44 14.36 -14.22 12.70
N SER A 45 14.05 -14.77 13.88
CA SER A 45 13.62 -13.97 15.03
C SER A 45 14.68 -12.96 15.50
N LEU A 46 15.97 -13.27 15.29
CA LEU A 46 17.09 -12.37 15.61
C LEU A 46 17.07 -11.09 14.76
N PHE A 47 16.42 -11.13 13.59
CA PHE A 47 16.27 -9.99 12.71
C PHE A 47 14.96 -9.24 12.92
N GLU A 48 14.12 -9.55 13.90
CA GLU A 48 12.87 -8.81 14.09
C GLU A 48 13.11 -7.45 14.76
N CYS A 49 12.55 -6.38 14.18
CA CYS A 49 12.56 -5.06 14.78
C CYS A 49 11.56 -5.02 15.96
N PRO A 50 11.96 -4.62 17.17
CA PRO A 50 11.07 -4.61 18.34
C PRO A 50 9.94 -3.57 18.28
N VAL A 51 9.94 -2.71 17.25
CA VAL A 51 9.02 -1.56 17.13
C VAL A 51 7.93 -1.85 16.10
N CYS A 52 8.33 -2.20 14.87
CA CYS A 52 7.38 -2.50 13.79
C CYS A 52 7.11 -3.99 13.61
N PHE A 53 7.92 -4.86 14.23
CA PHE A 53 7.87 -6.32 14.08
C PHE A 53 8.14 -6.82 12.65
N ASP A 54 8.71 -5.96 11.79
CA ASP A 54 9.28 -6.36 10.50
C ASP A 54 10.75 -6.77 10.65
N TYR A 55 11.27 -7.50 9.66
CA TYR A 55 12.67 -7.88 9.62
C TYR A 55 13.59 -6.67 9.34
N VAL A 56 14.65 -6.55 10.14
CA VAL A 56 15.74 -5.59 9.99
C VAL A 56 16.66 -6.08 8.88
N LEU A 57 16.56 -5.45 7.72
CA LEU A 57 17.42 -5.72 6.57
C LEU A 57 18.59 -4.72 6.53
N PRO A 58 19.70 -5.05 5.84
CA PRO A 58 20.79 -4.12 5.59
C PRO A 58 20.31 -2.76 5.07
N PRO A 59 20.83 -1.63 5.60
CA PRO A 59 21.81 -1.54 6.67
C PRO A 59 21.22 -1.88 8.06
N ILE A 60 21.85 -2.82 8.77
CA ILE A 60 21.36 -3.30 10.08
C ILE A 60 21.96 -2.40 11.17
N LEU A 61 21.10 -1.63 11.84
CA LEU A 61 21.52 -0.70 12.88
C LEU A 61 21.41 -1.34 14.26
N GLN A 62 22.37 -1.05 15.13
CA GLN A 62 22.40 -1.52 16.51
C GLN A 62 22.69 -0.40 17.50
N CYS A 63 22.20 -0.54 18.74
CA CYS A 63 22.69 0.27 19.85
C CYS A 63 24.05 -0.27 20.35
N PRO A 64 24.77 0.47 21.23
CA PRO A 64 26.03 0.00 21.80
C PRO A 64 25.91 -1.34 22.58
N SER A 65 24.71 -1.68 23.05
CA SER A 65 24.41 -2.96 23.71
C SER A 65 24.04 -4.09 22.74
N GLY A 66 24.04 -3.86 21.42
CA GLY A 66 23.81 -4.90 20.41
C GLY A 66 22.35 -5.12 19.97
N HIS A 67 21.39 -4.29 20.38
CA HIS A 67 19.98 -4.45 19.99
C HIS A 67 19.68 -3.83 18.62
N PHE A 68 19.00 -4.57 17.74
CA PHE A 68 18.68 -4.12 16.39
C PHE A 68 17.40 -3.29 16.31
N VAL A 69 17.43 -2.29 15.41
CA VAL A 69 16.27 -1.48 15.03
C VAL A 69 16.36 -1.22 13.53
N CYS A 70 15.24 -1.30 12.81
CA CYS A 70 15.22 -0.98 11.38
C CYS A 70 15.42 0.53 11.14
N VAL A 71 15.92 0.88 9.95
CA VAL A 71 16.19 2.27 9.56
C VAL A 71 14.95 3.17 9.71
N SER A 72 13.77 2.66 9.32
CA SER A 72 12.50 3.39 9.39
C SER A 72 12.04 3.71 10.81
N CYS A 73 12.40 2.89 11.79
CA CYS A 73 12.07 3.11 13.20
C CYS A 73 13.14 3.94 13.90
N ARG A 74 14.42 3.81 13.49
CA ARG A 74 15.54 4.53 14.08
C ARG A 74 15.35 6.05 14.09
N SER A 75 14.81 6.63 13.01
CA SER A 75 14.57 8.08 12.89
C SER A 75 13.48 8.60 13.82
N LYS A 76 12.62 7.72 14.34
CA LYS A 76 11.49 8.06 15.22
C LYS A 76 11.81 7.87 16.70
N LEU A 77 13.04 7.45 17.02
CA LEU A 77 13.44 7.03 18.36
C LEU A 77 14.67 7.80 18.84
N ASN A 78 14.62 8.25 20.09
CA ASN A 78 15.72 8.92 20.78
C ASN A 78 16.58 7.96 21.61
N SER A 79 16.04 6.80 21.97
CA SER A 79 16.70 5.80 22.82
C SER A 79 16.32 4.38 22.41
N CYS A 80 17.15 3.40 22.76
CA CYS A 80 16.92 2.00 22.41
C CYS A 80 15.61 1.51 23.08
N PRO A 81 14.68 0.89 22.33
CA PRO A 81 13.41 0.43 22.90
C PRO A 81 13.58 -0.74 23.89
N ILE A 82 14.73 -1.44 23.85
CA ILE A 82 15.02 -2.58 24.70
C ILE A 82 15.83 -2.17 25.93
N CYS A 83 17.02 -1.60 25.76
CA CYS A 83 17.90 -1.25 26.89
C CYS A 83 17.84 0.21 27.34
N ARG A 84 17.05 1.07 26.68
CA ARG A 84 16.96 2.53 26.94
C ARG A 84 18.26 3.32 26.79
N GLY A 85 19.33 2.68 26.31
CA GLY A 85 20.61 3.33 26.01
C GLY A 85 20.55 4.24 24.77
N PRO A 86 21.62 5.01 24.49
CA PRO A 86 21.67 5.90 23.33
C PRO A 86 21.61 5.09 22.03
N LEU A 87 20.79 5.54 21.09
CA LEU A 87 20.81 5.04 19.72
C LEU A 87 21.80 5.87 18.91
N ALA A 88 22.97 5.32 18.66
CA ALA A 88 23.90 5.83 17.65
C ALA A 88 23.60 5.16 16.29
N ASN A 89 24.16 5.69 15.20
CA ASN A 89 24.04 5.07 13.87
C ASN A 89 25.13 4.01 13.65
N ILE A 90 25.23 3.06 14.58
CA ILE A 90 26.22 1.97 14.52
C ILE A 90 25.65 0.86 13.63
N ARG A 91 26.35 0.54 12.55
CA ARG A 91 26.00 -0.58 11.66
C ARG A 91 26.60 -1.88 12.17
N ASN A 92 25.84 -2.97 12.09
CA ASN A 92 26.33 -4.32 12.36
C ASN A 92 26.68 -5.01 11.04
N LEU A 93 27.91 -4.79 10.56
CA LEU A 93 28.39 -5.35 9.29
C LEU A 93 28.44 -6.89 9.29
N ALA A 94 28.64 -7.51 10.46
CA ALA A 94 28.63 -8.96 10.57
C ALA A 94 27.22 -9.51 10.31
N MET A 95 26.20 -8.95 10.97
CA MET A 95 24.82 -9.35 10.77
C MET A 95 24.29 -9.01 9.37
N GLU A 96 24.81 -7.94 8.74
CA GLU A 96 24.51 -7.67 7.33
C GLU A 96 24.99 -8.80 6.43
N LYS A 97 26.21 -9.33 6.66
CA LYS A 97 26.73 -10.50 5.91
C LYS A 97 25.94 -11.77 6.19
N VAL A 98 25.51 -11.98 7.43
CA VAL A 98 24.65 -13.12 7.80
C VAL A 98 23.30 -13.02 7.08
N ALA A 99 22.68 -11.84 7.07
CA ALA A 99 21.39 -11.62 6.41
C ALA A 99 21.41 -12.00 4.91
N LEU A 100 22.54 -11.79 4.21
CA LEU A 100 22.67 -12.17 2.79
C LEU A 100 22.53 -13.68 2.54
N ASN A 101 22.79 -14.51 3.55
CA ASN A 101 22.72 -15.97 3.45
C ASN A 101 21.41 -16.54 3.98
N ILE A 102 20.52 -15.69 4.48
CA ILE A 102 19.22 -16.09 5.04
C ILE A 102 18.12 -15.74 4.04
N ARG A 103 17.10 -16.61 3.98
CA ARG A 103 15.88 -16.32 3.24
C ARG A 103 14.81 -15.81 4.20
N PHE A 104 14.25 -14.66 3.88
CA PHE A 104 13.22 -13.99 4.67
C PHE A 104 11.84 -14.22 4.04
N PRO A 105 10.80 -14.49 4.84
CA PRO A 105 9.43 -14.52 4.34
C PRO A 105 8.98 -13.11 3.94
N CYS A 106 8.01 -13.05 3.03
CA CYS A 106 7.35 -11.80 2.64
C CYS A 106 6.68 -11.13 3.86
N LYS A 107 6.73 -9.79 3.98
CA LYS A 107 6.04 -9.08 5.07
C LYS A 107 4.52 -9.28 5.07
N TYR A 108 3.95 -9.60 3.92
CA TYR A 108 2.53 -9.93 3.76
C TYR A 108 2.22 -11.42 3.98
N SER A 109 3.10 -12.15 4.68
CA SER A 109 2.85 -13.55 5.01
C SER A 109 1.58 -13.75 5.84
N ASN A 110 1.27 -12.80 6.73
CA ASN A 110 0.00 -12.78 7.47
C ASN A 110 -1.24 -12.54 6.59
N CYS A 111 -1.05 -12.08 5.35
CA CYS A 111 -2.11 -11.90 4.36
C CYS A 111 -2.22 -13.08 3.38
N GLY A 112 -1.40 -14.12 3.54
CA GLY A 112 -1.43 -15.34 2.71
C GLY A 112 -0.20 -15.55 1.82
N CYS A 113 0.77 -14.62 1.79
CA CYS A 113 1.97 -14.81 0.98
C CYS A 113 2.91 -15.87 1.57
N THR A 114 3.16 -16.96 0.84
CA THR A 114 4.06 -18.05 1.25
C THR A 114 5.48 -17.90 0.70
N LYS A 115 5.77 -16.83 -0.05
CA LYS A 115 7.09 -16.65 -0.68
C LYS A 115 8.17 -16.32 0.35
N VAL A 116 9.32 -16.98 0.21
CA VAL A 116 10.52 -16.83 1.04
C VAL A 116 11.71 -16.60 0.10
N MET A 117 12.51 -15.56 0.36
CA MET A 117 13.51 -15.06 -0.59
C MET A 117 14.67 -14.34 0.07
N ILE A 118 15.76 -14.14 -0.68
CA ILE A 118 16.94 -13.41 -0.19
C ILE A 118 16.64 -11.91 -0.06
N VAL A 119 17.50 -11.22 0.69
CA VAL A 119 17.40 -9.76 0.94
C VAL A 119 17.30 -8.95 -0.36
N ALA A 120 18.05 -9.34 -1.40
CA ALA A 120 18.10 -8.61 -2.67
C ALA A 120 16.73 -8.58 -3.40
N ASP A 121 16.01 -9.70 -3.38
CA ASP A 121 14.75 -9.87 -4.11
C ASP A 121 13.52 -9.43 -3.31
N LYS A 122 13.66 -9.29 -1.98
CA LYS A 122 12.54 -8.96 -1.09
C LYS A 122 11.89 -7.61 -1.41
N PRO A 123 12.62 -6.50 -1.64
CA PRO A 123 12.00 -5.22 -1.97
C PRO A 123 11.26 -5.21 -3.31
N THR A 124 11.75 -5.93 -4.31
CA THR A 124 11.10 -6.00 -5.62
C THR A 124 9.82 -6.81 -5.52
N HIS A 125 9.87 -7.98 -4.87
CA HIS A 125 8.68 -8.78 -4.61
C HIS A 125 7.61 -8.03 -3.80
N GLU A 126 7.99 -7.35 -2.71
CA GLU A 126 7.02 -6.69 -1.84
C GLU A 126 6.32 -5.49 -2.48
N LYS A 127 6.89 -4.92 -3.56
CA LYS A 127 6.22 -3.89 -4.36
C LYS A 127 5.10 -4.49 -5.21
N THR A 128 5.32 -5.69 -5.74
CA THR A 128 4.42 -6.38 -6.69
C THR A 128 3.75 -7.62 -6.09
N CYS A 129 3.63 -7.69 -4.76
CA CYS A 129 3.06 -8.85 -4.09
C CYS A 129 1.53 -8.81 -4.15
N GLU A 130 0.90 -9.86 -4.69
CA GLU A 130 -0.56 -9.96 -4.82
C GLU A 130 -1.29 -9.91 -3.47
N TYR A 131 -0.63 -10.34 -2.38
CA TYR A 131 -1.17 -10.32 -1.02
C TYR A 131 -0.93 -8.99 -0.29
N ARG A 132 -0.37 -7.99 -0.97
CA ARG A 132 -0.19 -6.64 -0.42
C ARG A 132 -1.58 -6.02 -0.18
N PRO A 133 -1.85 -5.52 1.04
CA PRO A 133 -3.09 -4.80 1.32
C PRO A 133 -3.24 -3.55 0.45
N TYR A 134 -4.45 -3.31 -0.02
CA TYR A 134 -4.83 -2.12 -0.78
C TYR A 134 -4.98 -0.94 0.18
N PRO A 135 -4.31 0.20 -0.08
CA PRO A 135 -4.60 1.43 0.63
C PRO A 135 -5.98 1.97 0.22
N CYS A 136 -6.54 2.88 1.03
CA CYS A 136 -7.71 3.65 0.63
C CYS A 136 -7.43 4.35 -0.71
N PRO A 137 -8.29 4.18 -1.74
CA PRO A 137 -8.07 4.76 -3.06
C PRO A 137 -8.39 6.26 -3.14
N CYS A 138 -9.06 6.84 -2.12
CA CYS A 138 -9.49 8.24 -2.17
C CYS A 138 -8.29 9.24 -2.11
N PRO A 139 -8.12 10.12 -3.12
CA PRO A 139 -7.15 11.21 -3.09
C PRO A 139 -7.45 12.20 -1.95
N GLY A 140 -6.41 12.90 -1.49
CA GLY A 140 -6.52 13.96 -0.48
C GLY A 140 -6.97 13.53 0.92
N SER A 141 -7.47 12.31 1.11
CA SER A 141 -8.02 11.87 2.39
C SER A 141 -6.92 11.60 3.42
N ALA A 142 -7.13 12.04 4.66
CA ALA A 142 -6.31 11.63 5.81
C ALA A 142 -6.52 10.15 6.19
N CYS A 143 -7.22 9.38 5.34
CA CYS A 143 -7.59 7.99 5.56
C CYS A 143 -6.34 7.11 5.52
N LYS A 144 -6.07 6.41 6.63
CA LYS A 144 -4.95 5.46 6.76
C LYS A 144 -5.40 4.01 6.64
N TRP A 145 -6.60 3.78 6.12
CA TRP A 145 -7.15 2.44 5.98
C TRP A 145 -6.35 1.62 4.95
N GLN A 146 -6.15 0.35 5.28
CA GLN A 146 -5.55 -0.65 4.41
C GLN A 146 -6.26 -1.99 4.64
N GLY A 147 -6.52 -2.75 3.59
CA GLY A 147 -7.23 -4.03 3.69
C GLY A 147 -7.12 -4.90 2.44
N SER A 148 -7.82 -6.04 2.44
CA SER A 148 -8.00 -6.84 1.23
C SER A 148 -8.93 -6.14 0.24
N LEU A 149 -8.86 -6.54 -1.04
CA LEU A 149 -9.68 -5.98 -2.11
C LEU A 149 -11.18 -6.02 -1.78
N ASP A 150 -11.67 -7.15 -1.27
CA ASP A 150 -13.09 -7.37 -0.95
C ASP A 150 -13.63 -6.38 0.09
N LEU A 151 -12.76 -5.80 0.91
CA LEU A 151 -13.12 -4.85 1.95
C LEU A 151 -13.05 -3.39 1.48
N VAL A 152 -12.51 -3.11 0.29
CA VAL A 152 -12.33 -1.75 -0.24
C VAL A 152 -13.68 -1.07 -0.43
N MET A 153 -14.63 -1.71 -1.11
CA MET A 153 -15.96 -1.12 -1.36
C MET A 153 -16.73 -0.89 -0.05
N GLN A 154 -16.68 -1.86 0.87
CA GLN A 154 -17.27 -1.68 2.19
C GLN A 154 -16.66 -0.49 2.94
N HIS A 155 -15.34 -0.35 2.90
CA HIS A 155 -14.64 0.78 3.51
C HIS A 155 -15.10 2.12 2.92
N LEU A 156 -15.18 2.23 1.59
CA LEU A 156 -15.63 3.44 0.88
C LEU A 156 -17.05 3.83 1.30
N MET A 157 -17.99 2.88 1.30
CA MET A 157 -19.38 3.14 1.69
C MET A 157 -19.52 3.59 3.15
N MET A 158 -18.70 3.05 4.05
CA MET A 158 -18.81 3.37 5.48
C MET A 158 -18.06 4.65 5.88
N SER A 159 -16.89 4.87 5.30
CA SER A 159 -15.93 5.92 5.72
C SER A 159 -15.93 7.14 4.80
N HIS A 160 -16.47 7.00 3.59
CA HIS A 160 -16.51 8.03 2.54
C HIS A 160 -17.93 8.17 1.96
N GLN A 161 -18.92 8.38 2.84
CA GLN A 161 -20.35 8.44 2.50
C GLN A 161 -20.73 9.54 1.50
N SER A 162 -19.87 10.54 1.30
CA SER A 162 -20.06 11.60 0.32
C SER A 162 -19.84 11.14 -1.13
N ILE A 163 -19.22 9.99 -1.34
CA ILE A 163 -18.95 9.48 -2.69
C ILE A 163 -20.24 8.89 -3.25
N THR A 164 -20.71 9.50 -4.35
CA THR A 164 -21.89 9.03 -5.07
C THR A 164 -21.51 7.88 -6.01
N THR A 165 -22.37 6.88 -6.10
CA THR A 165 -22.24 5.78 -7.08
C THR A 165 -23.30 5.93 -8.17
N LEU A 166 -22.87 5.95 -9.43
CA LEU A 166 -23.74 5.90 -10.60
C LEU A 166 -23.64 4.52 -11.26
N HIS A 167 -24.73 4.08 -11.87
CA HIS A 167 -24.82 2.80 -12.57
C HIS A 167 -24.94 3.03 -14.07
N GLY A 168 -24.24 2.22 -14.85
CA GLY A 168 -24.28 2.28 -16.31
C GLY A 168 -22.88 2.38 -16.93
N GLU A 169 -22.80 1.96 -18.20
CA GLU A 169 -21.56 2.01 -18.99
C GLU A 169 -21.23 3.44 -19.44
N ASP A 170 -22.24 4.27 -19.66
CA ASP A 170 -22.13 5.66 -20.07
C ASP A 170 -22.81 6.57 -19.05
N ILE A 171 -22.03 7.44 -18.41
CA ILE A 171 -22.49 8.35 -17.36
C ILE A 171 -21.92 9.75 -17.56
N ILE A 172 -22.48 10.72 -16.85
CA ILE A 172 -21.94 12.09 -16.78
C ILE A 172 -21.38 12.32 -15.37
N PHE A 173 -20.08 12.57 -15.30
CA PHE A 173 -19.41 13.02 -14.09
C PHE A 173 -19.41 14.55 -14.04
N LEU A 174 -20.20 15.11 -13.13
CA LEU A 174 -20.31 16.55 -12.94
C LEU A 174 -19.40 17.02 -11.80
N ALA A 175 -18.34 17.74 -12.15
CA ALA A 175 -17.49 18.44 -11.19
C ALA A 175 -18.02 19.87 -10.98
N THR A 176 -18.56 20.14 -9.79
CA THR A 176 -19.12 21.45 -9.45
C THR A 176 -18.07 22.39 -8.90
N ASP A 177 -18.23 23.68 -9.17
CA ASP A 177 -17.37 24.75 -8.64
C ASP A 177 -15.86 24.55 -8.93
N ILE A 178 -15.51 24.20 -10.18
CA ILE A 178 -14.12 23.92 -10.59
C ILE A 178 -13.16 25.11 -10.38
N ASN A 179 -13.72 26.32 -10.27
CA ASN A 179 -13.00 27.57 -10.10
C ASN A 179 -12.67 27.90 -8.64
N LEU A 180 -13.01 27.02 -7.68
CA LEU A 180 -12.60 27.20 -6.29
C LEU A 180 -11.07 27.34 -6.18
N PRO A 181 -10.57 28.26 -5.34
CA PRO A 181 -9.14 28.47 -5.17
C PRO A 181 -8.50 27.29 -4.44
N GLY A 182 -7.26 26.96 -4.82
CA GLY A 182 -6.47 25.89 -4.23
C GLY A 182 -6.67 24.53 -4.88
N ALA A 183 -6.09 23.51 -4.24
CA ALA A 183 -6.19 22.12 -4.66
C ALA A 183 -7.51 21.50 -4.19
N VAL A 184 -8.24 20.88 -5.12
CA VAL A 184 -9.56 20.27 -4.88
C VAL A 184 -9.64 18.97 -5.66
N ASP A 185 -10.21 17.95 -5.02
CA ASP A 185 -10.44 16.64 -5.60
C ASP A 185 -11.95 16.38 -5.74
N TRP A 186 -12.40 15.97 -6.93
CA TRP A 186 -13.74 15.41 -7.14
C TRP A 186 -13.63 13.90 -7.36
N ILE A 187 -14.49 13.15 -6.68
CA ILE A 187 -14.48 11.69 -6.71
C ILE A 187 -15.90 11.18 -6.95
N MET A 188 -16.04 10.21 -7.83
CA MET A 188 -17.30 9.51 -8.09
C MET A 188 -17.04 8.02 -8.32
N MET A 189 -17.99 7.17 -7.93
CA MET A 189 -17.97 5.75 -8.28
C MET A 189 -18.89 5.49 -9.48
N GLN A 190 -18.42 4.66 -10.40
CA GLN A 190 -19.21 4.11 -11.49
C GLN A 190 -19.25 2.59 -11.37
N SER A 191 -20.45 2.02 -11.50
CA SER A 191 -20.68 0.59 -11.47
C SER A 191 -21.26 0.11 -12.79
N CYS A 192 -20.52 -0.77 -13.47
CA CYS A 192 -20.91 -1.40 -14.73
C CYS A 192 -20.18 -2.75 -14.87
N PHE A 193 -20.71 -3.67 -15.67
CA PHE A 193 -20.14 -5.02 -15.87
C PHE A 193 -19.86 -5.80 -14.58
N GLU A 194 -20.68 -5.59 -13.53
CA GLU A 194 -20.46 -6.16 -12.18
C GLU A 194 -19.14 -5.73 -11.52
N GLN A 195 -18.50 -4.70 -12.07
CA GLN A 195 -17.26 -4.11 -11.57
C GLN A 195 -17.48 -2.70 -11.05
N GLN A 196 -16.49 -2.18 -10.34
CA GLN A 196 -16.50 -0.85 -9.74
C GLN A 196 -15.30 -0.05 -10.23
N PHE A 197 -15.56 1.18 -10.65
CA PHE A 197 -14.57 2.11 -11.16
C PHE A 197 -14.65 3.41 -10.37
N MET A 198 -13.51 3.95 -9.99
CA MET A 198 -13.39 5.22 -9.30
C MET A 198 -12.91 6.29 -10.28
N LEU A 199 -13.72 7.31 -10.47
CA LEU A 199 -13.38 8.49 -11.24
C LEU A 199 -12.78 9.52 -10.32
N VAL A 200 -11.65 10.09 -10.73
CA VAL A 200 -10.96 11.14 -9.99
C VAL A 200 -10.69 12.30 -10.93
N LEU A 201 -11.09 13.50 -10.51
CA LEU A 201 -10.61 14.76 -11.07
C LEU A 201 -9.82 15.48 -9.97
N ASP A 202 -8.51 15.55 -10.14
CA ASP A 202 -7.58 16.20 -9.20
C ASP A 202 -7.16 17.56 -9.80
N LYS A 203 -7.44 18.64 -9.08
CA LYS A 203 -6.99 19.99 -9.42
C LYS A 203 -5.75 20.32 -8.60
N ARG A 204 -4.63 20.55 -9.29
CA ARG A 204 -3.35 20.92 -8.68
C ARG A 204 -2.92 22.32 -9.08
N GLU A 205 -2.28 23.01 -8.15
CA GLU A 205 -1.62 24.29 -8.39
C GLU A 205 -0.12 24.08 -8.58
N LYS A 206 0.43 24.59 -9.69
CA LYS A 206 1.87 24.62 -9.95
C LYS A 206 2.52 25.82 -9.26
N PHE A 207 3.85 25.76 -9.13
CA PHE A 207 4.66 26.81 -8.49
C PHE A 207 4.59 28.18 -9.16
N ASP A 208 4.16 28.25 -10.43
CA ASP A 208 3.98 29.47 -11.21
C ASP A 208 2.56 30.07 -11.08
N GLY A 209 1.68 29.45 -10.28
CA GLY A 209 0.28 29.84 -10.14
C GLY A 209 -0.64 29.29 -11.24
N HIS A 210 -0.12 28.50 -12.18
CA HIS A 210 -0.95 27.81 -13.16
C HIS A 210 -1.60 26.58 -12.52
N GLN A 211 -2.91 26.43 -12.74
CA GLN A 211 -3.66 25.28 -12.26
C GLN A 211 -3.81 24.25 -13.39
N GLN A 212 -3.73 22.98 -13.02
CA GLN A 212 -3.93 21.85 -13.93
C GLN A 212 -4.91 20.86 -13.33
N PHE A 213 -5.73 20.31 -14.21
CA PHE A 213 -6.68 19.26 -13.91
C PHE A 213 -6.17 17.93 -14.45
N PHE A 214 -6.32 16.88 -13.64
CA PHE A 214 -5.95 15.51 -13.97
C PHE A 214 -7.18 14.64 -13.78
N ALA A 215 -7.73 14.12 -14.88
CA ALA A 215 -8.88 13.23 -14.86
C ALA A 215 -8.47 11.79 -15.19
N VAL A 216 -8.76 10.87 -14.29
CA VAL A 216 -8.38 9.45 -14.40
C VAL A 216 -9.49 8.53 -13.90
N VAL A 217 -9.58 7.35 -14.51
CA VAL A 217 -10.46 6.26 -14.06
C VAL A 217 -9.62 5.14 -13.49
N GLN A 218 -9.91 4.75 -12.26
CA GLN A 218 -9.27 3.64 -11.58
C GLN A 218 -10.21 2.44 -11.48
N PHE A 219 -9.67 1.24 -11.64
CA PHE A 219 -10.39 -0.01 -11.46
C PHE A 219 -10.20 -0.56 -10.05
N ILE A 220 -11.31 -0.85 -9.36
CA ILE A 220 -11.30 -1.49 -8.04
C ILE A 220 -11.11 -3.01 -8.22
N GLY A 221 -9.88 -3.41 -8.55
CA GLY A 221 -9.51 -4.80 -8.75
C GLY A 221 -8.06 -4.95 -9.18
N THR A 222 -7.70 -6.09 -9.75
CA THR A 222 -6.32 -6.37 -10.18
C THR A 222 -5.97 -5.69 -11.51
N GLN A 223 -4.68 -5.49 -11.78
CA GLN A 223 -4.20 -4.95 -13.06
C GLN A 223 -4.56 -5.84 -14.25
N LYS A 224 -4.51 -7.16 -14.08
CA LYS A 224 -4.87 -8.13 -15.13
C LYS A 224 -6.36 -8.04 -15.49
N GLU A 225 -7.22 -7.79 -14.52
CA GLU A 225 -8.65 -7.60 -14.77
C GLU A 225 -8.92 -6.25 -15.45
N SER A 226 -8.21 -5.20 -15.03
CA SER A 226 -8.37 -3.85 -15.61
C SER A 226 -7.99 -3.80 -17.09
N GLU A 227 -7.05 -4.64 -17.53
CA GLU A 227 -6.66 -4.77 -18.94
C GLU A 227 -7.81 -5.14 -19.88
N ASN A 228 -8.88 -5.77 -19.36
CA ASN A 228 -10.07 -6.13 -20.14
C ASN A 228 -11.00 -4.95 -20.43
N PHE A 229 -10.73 -3.78 -19.85
CA PHE A 229 -11.58 -2.60 -19.98
C PHE A 229 -10.83 -1.45 -20.65
N THR A 230 -11.59 -0.61 -21.34
CA THR A 230 -11.15 0.71 -21.82
C THR A 230 -12.14 1.73 -21.27
N TYR A 231 -11.64 2.87 -20.82
CA TYR A 231 -12.46 4.02 -20.49
C TYR A 231 -12.23 5.15 -21.48
N ARG A 232 -13.28 5.92 -21.76
CA ARG A 232 -13.24 7.16 -22.52
C ARG A 232 -13.73 8.30 -21.63
N LEU A 233 -12.93 9.35 -21.50
CA LEU A 233 -13.32 10.63 -20.92
C LEU A 233 -13.51 11.64 -22.04
N GLU A 234 -14.63 12.35 -22.01
CA GLU A 234 -14.96 13.32 -23.06
C GLU A 234 -15.52 14.61 -22.46
N LEU A 235 -14.89 15.73 -22.82
CA LEU A 235 -15.39 17.08 -22.57
C LEU A 235 -16.04 17.60 -23.85
N ASN A 236 -17.31 17.99 -23.74
CA ASN A 236 -18.10 18.48 -24.86
C ASN A 236 -18.45 19.95 -24.65
N GLY A 237 -18.15 20.78 -25.66
CA GLY A 237 -18.56 22.17 -25.73
C GLY A 237 -19.24 22.43 -27.07
N ASN A 238 -19.85 23.61 -27.23
CA ASN A 238 -20.73 23.92 -28.38
C ASN A 238 -20.18 23.58 -29.77
N THR A 239 -18.86 23.65 -29.97
CA THR A 239 -18.19 23.36 -31.25
C THR A 239 -16.89 22.59 -31.07
N ARG A 240 -16.64 22.05 -29.87
CA ARG A 240 -15.34 21.51 -29.48
C ARG A 240 -15.56 20.23 -28.70
N ARG A 241 -14.62 19.31 -28.86
CA ARG A 241 -14.59 18.05 -28.11
C ARG A 241 -13.16 17.72 -27.76
N LEU A 242 -12.92 17.37 -26.51
CA LEU A 242 -11.66 16.81 -26.04
C LEU A 242 -11.92 15.39 -25.54
N THR A 243 -11.20 14.41 -26.07
CA THR A 243 -11.42 13.00 -25.75
C THR A 243 -10.10 12.36 -25.35
N TRP A 244 -10.13 11.55 -24.30
CA TRP A 244 -9.04 10.70 -23.86
C TRP A 244 -9.55 9.28 -23.67
N GLU A 245 -8.82 8.30 -24.22
CA GLU A 245 -9.13 6.88 -24.08
C GLU A 245 -7.91 6.14 -23.55
N ALA A 246 -8.11 5.33 -22.51
CA ALA A 246 -7.03 4.54 -21.93
C ALA A 246 -7.58 3.31 -21.20
N THR A 247 -6.65 2.47 -20.72
CA THR A 247 -6.99 1.34 -19.84
C THR A 247 -7.08 1.86 -18.40
N PRO A 248 -8.12 1.49 -17.63
CA PRO A 248 -8.20 1.89 -16.22
C PRO A 248 -7.00 1.37 -15.42
N HIS A 249 -6.41 2.21 -14.59
CA HIS A 249 -5.33 1.78 -13.69
C HIS A 249 -5.91 1.02 -12.49
N SER A 250 -5.31 -0.10 -12.11
CA SER A 250 -5.68 -0.77 -10.88
C SER A 250 -5.38 0.11 -9.65
N ILE A 251 -6.25 0.06 -8.65
CA ILE A 251 -5.97 0.67 -7.33
C ILE A 251 -4.74 0.07 -6.62
N HIS A 252 -4.20 -1.07 -7.09
CA HIS A 252 -2.99 -1.68 -6.55
C HIS A 252 -1.75 -0.80 -6.73
N ASP A 253 -1.62 -0.18 -7.89
CA ASP A 253 -0.50 0.70 -8.24
C ASP A 253 -0.69 2.13 -7.70
N GLY A 254 -1.93 2.46 -7.31
CA GLY A 254 -2.35 3.77 -6.81
C GLY A 254 -2.50 4.80 -7.93
N PHE A 255 -3.21 5.90 -7.65
CA PHE A 255 -3.43 6.95 -8.66
C PHE A 255 -2.23 7.88 -8.86
N LYS A 256 -1.29 7.91 -7.90
CA LYS A 256 -0.16 8.84 -7.90
C LYS A 256 0.79 8.61 -9.08
N SER A 257 1.04 7.35 -9.44
CA SER A 257 1.91 7.01 -10.57
C SER A 257 1.33 7.50 -11.90
N ALA A 258 0.02 7.38 -12.11
CA ALA A 258 -0.65 7.87 -13.31
C ALA A 258 -0.53 9.39 -13.44
N ILE A 259 -0.74 10.12 -12.33
CA ILE A 259 -0.62 11.59 -12.34
C ILE A 259 0.84 12.05 -12.46
N GLU A 260 1.78 11.41 -11.76
CA GLU A 260 3.21 11.74 -11.83
C GLU A 260 3.80 11.50 -13.23
N ASN A 261 3.29 10.50 -13.96
CA ASN A 261 3.70 10.20 -15.33
C ASN A 261 2.87 10.93 -16.41
N CYS A 262 1.89 11.75 -16.02
CA CYS A 262 0.91 12.37 -16.92
C CYS A 262 0.19 11.35 -17.83
N ASP A 263 -0.05 10.14 -17.35
CA ASP A 263 -0.78 9.06 -18.05
C ASP A 263 -2.28 9.12 -17.74
N CYS A 264 -2.88 10.27 -18.05
CA CYS A 264 -4.29 10.57 -17.82
C CYS A 264 -4.72 11.78 -18.67
N LEU A 265 -6.02 12.13 -18.64
CA LEU A 265 -6.49 13.34 -19.30
C LEU A 265 -6.02 14.58 -18.49
N VAL A 266 -5.13 15.37 -19.08
CA VAL A 266 -4.60 16.60 -18.47
C VAL A 266 -5.03 17.82 -19.25
N PHE A 267 -5.54 18.83 -18.55
CA PHE A 267 -5.89 20.12 -19.14
C PHE A 267 -5.71 21.26 -18.14
N ASP A 268 -5.53 22.48 -18.63
CA ASP A 268 -5.41 23.68 -17.80
C ASP A 268 -6.77 24.35 -17.55
N THR A 269 -6.79 25.37 -16.70
CA THR A 269 -8.00 26.16 -16.42
C THR A 269 -8.59 26.80 -17.67
N SER A 270 -7.75 27.25 -18.61
CA SER A 270 -8.23 27.86 -19.85
C SER A 270 -9.05 26.87 -20.68
N ILE A 271 -8.61 25.62 -20.78
CA ILE A 271 -9.37 24.54 -21.41
C ILE A 271 -10.64 24.23 -20.60
N ALA A 272 -10.52 24.12 -19.27
CA ALA A 272 -11.67 23.83 -18.40
C ALA A 272 -12.80 24.86 -18.59
N ASP A 273 -12.48 26.15 -18.64
CA ASP A 273 -13.43 27.25 -18.83
C ASP A 273 -14.13 27.21 -20.20
N LEU A 274 -13.50 26.61 -21.23
CA LEU A 274 -14.12 26.44 -22.55
C LEU A 274 -15.21 25.36 -22.56
N PHE A 275 -15.15 24.42 -21.62
CA PHE A 275 -16.07 23.29 -21.52
C PHE A 275 -17.02 23.40 -20.31
N ALA A 276 -16.75 24.30 -19.37
CA ALA A 276 -17.56 24.48 -18.18
C ALA A 276 -18.77 25.40 -18.40
N GLU A 277 -19.89 25.03 -17.79
CA GLU A 277 -21.09 25.87 -17.74
C GLU A 277 -21.34 26.33 -16.31
N ARG A 278 -21.33 27.66 -16.09
CA ARG A 278 -21.54 28.26 -14.75
C ARG A 278 -20.62 27.69 -13.67
N GLY A 279 -19.38 27.38 -14.03
CA GLY A 279 -18.38 26.82 -13.12
C GLY A 279 -18.49 25.30 -12.88
N ASN A 280 -19.40 24.62 -13.57
CA ASN A 280 -19.53 23.17 -13.51
C ASN A 280 -18.95 22.53 -14.78
N LEU A 281 -18.09 21.53 -14.62
CA LEU A 281 -17.53 20.75 -15.73
C LEU A 281 -18.23 19.41 -15.81
N ALA A 282 -18.85 19.12 -16.95
CA ALA A 282 -19.43 17.81 -17.24
C ALA A 282 -18.44 16.97 -18.05
N ILE A 283 -18.09 15.80 -17.54
CA ILE A 283 -17.23 14.83 -18.21
C ILE A 283 -18.08 13.61 -18.55
N ASN A 284 -18.25 13.32 -19.84
CA ASN A 284 -18.88 12.07 -20.26
C ASN A 284 -17.86 10.94 -20.06
N VAL A 285 -18.29 9.90 -19.35
CA VAL A 285 -17.44 8.77 -19.00
C VAL A 285 -18.09 7.51 -19.52
N THR A 286 -17.43 6.90 -20.51
CA THR A 286 -17.86 5.63 -21.08
C THR A 286 -16.85 4.54 -20.71
N ILE A 287 -17.33 3.41 -20.20
CA ILE A 287 -16.51 2.21 -19.95
C ILE A 287 -16.98 1.10 -20.89
N SER A 288 -16.04 0.46 -21.56
CA SER A 288 -16.32 -0.66 -22.47
C SER A 288 -15.36 -1.83 -22.23
N LEU A 289 -15.80 -3.02 -22.64
CA LEU A 289 -14.94 -4.19 -22.72
C LEU A 289 -14.02 -4.08 -23.94
N LYS A 290 -12.75 -4.45 -23.79
CA LYS A 290 -11.86 -4.64 -24.94
C LYS A 290 -12.27 -5.90 -25.68
N GLU A 291 -12.52 -5.76 -26.97
CA GLU A 291 -12.66 -6.92 -27.85
C GLU A 291 -11.31 -7.67 -27.88
N LYS A 292 -11.33 -8.96 -27.52
CA LYS A 292 -10.16 -9.82 -27.67
C LYS A 292 -9.93 -10.05 -29.17
N SER A 293 -8.88 -9.46 -29.74
CA SER A 293 -8.42 -9.78 -31.10
C SER A 293 -7.84 -11.18 -31.18
#